data_AF-A0A0B0MA91-F1
#
_entry.id   AF-A0A0B0MA91-F1
#
_cell.length_a   1.000
_cell.length_b   1.000
_cell.length_c   1.000
_cell.angle_alpha   90.00
_cell.angle_beta   90.00
_cell.angle_gamma   90.00
#
_symmetry.space_group_name_H-M   'P 1'
#
loop_
_entity.id
_entity.type
_entity.pdbx_description
1 polymer ?
#
loop_
_entity_poly.entity_id
_entity_poly.type
_entity_poly.pdbx_seq_one_letter_code
_entity_poly.pdbx_strand_id
1 'polypeptide(L)'
;MHTAGLRSFASVAEAKEVSSGQKVGCLQLFEITHRKKDGSPMTSEVGQIMEKLKEKKAEYETIASTDSSINLENIDNRIITEVLGPERYGRL
;
A
#
# COMPACT_ATOMS: atom_id res chain seq x y z
N MET A 1 15.79 27.95 7.35
CA MET A 1 15.63 27.07 6.19
C MET A 1 15.28 25.69 6.70
N HIS A 2 14.00 25.35 6.86
CA HIS A 2 13.59 23.99 7.20
C HIS A 2 13.32 23.25 5.90
N THR A 3 14.30 22.49 5.43
CA THR A 3 14.06 21.46 4.42
C THR A 3 13.14 20.43 5.09
N ALA A 4 11.83 20.56 4.90
CA ALA A 4 10.88 19.57 5.38
C ALA A 4 11.23 18.25 4.69
N GLY A 5 11.92 17.38 5.41
CA GLY A 5 12.56 16.20 4.86
C GLY A 5 11.55 15.26 4.22
N LEU A 6 11.69 15.03 2.92
CA LEU A 6 11.10 13.85 2.29
C LEU A 6 11.73 12.63 2.97
N ARG A 7 10.96 11.93 3.80
CA ARG A 7 11.36 10.62 4.30
C ARG A 7 11.39 9.67 3.11
N SER A 8 12.47 8.91 2.98
CA SER A 8 12.52 7.79 2.03
C SER A 8 11.42 6.78 2.36
N PHE A 9 10.95 6.02 1.36
CA PHE A 9 10.02 4.90 1.56
C PHE A 9 10.48 3.96 2.68
N ALA A 10 11.78 3.65 2.74
CA ALA A 10 12.37 2.81 3.78
C ALA A 10 12.21 3.42 5.18
N SER A 11 12.43 4.72 5.32
CA SER A 11 12.28 5.42 6.62
C SER A 11 10.81 5.52 7.06
N VAL A 12 9.87 5.57 6.11
CA VAL A 12 8.43 5.54 6.41
C VAL A 12 8.00 4.15 6.86
N ALA A 13 8.46 3.11 6.16
CA ALA A 13 8.21 1.72 6.52
C ALA A 13 8.76 1.42 7.92
N GLU A 14 10.05 1.67 8.16
CA GLU A 14 10.71 1.41 9.45
C GLU A 14 10.00 2.14 10.60
N ALA A 15 9.68 3.42 10.45
CA ALA A 15 8.97 4.16 11.49
C ALA A 15 7.58 3.58 11.79
N LYS A 16 6.91 3.03 10.78
CA LYS A 16 5.62 2.37 10.96
C LYS A 16 5.77 1.02 11.61
N GLU A 17 6.71 0.20 11.17
CA GLU A 17 7.00 -1.13 11.72
C GLU A 17 7.42 -1.05 13.19
N VAL A 18 8.25 -0.06 13.55
CA VAL A 18 8.64 0.22 14.93
C VAL A 18 7.42 0.61 15.78
N SER A 19 6.47 1.37 15.21
CA SER A 19 5.27 1.80 15.93
C SER A 19 4.18 0.73 16.04
N SER A 20 4.05 -0.15 15.04
CA SER A 20 3.02 -1.21 14.98
C SER A 20 3.52 -2.54 15.55
N GLY A 21 4.84 -2.74 15.64
CA GLY A 21 5.44 -4.03 15.95
C GLY A 21 5.22 -5.09 14.85
N GLN A 22 4.73 -4.68 13.67
CA GLN A 22 4.37 -5.56 12.55
C GLN A 22 4.96 -5.01 11.26
N LYS A 23 5.39 -5.91 10.37
CA LYS A 23 5.85 -5.53 9.03
C LYS A 23 4.82 -4.70 8.29
N VAL A 24 5.27 -3.66 7.60
CA VAL A 24 4.39 -2.81 6.79
C VAL A 24 4.14 -3.52 5.45
N GLY A 25 2.88 -3.77 5.13
CA GLY A 25 2.49 -4.33 3.83
C GLY A 25 2.67 -3.32 2.70
N CYS A 26 2.86 -3.79 1.47
CA CYS A 26 3.01 -2.93 0.28
C CYS A 26 1.78 -2.03 0.06
N LEU A 27 0.58 -2.54 0.35
CA LEU A 27 -0.66 -1.76 0.29
C LEU A 27 -0.65 -0.62 1.30
N GLN A 28 -0.25 -0.89 2.54
CA GLN A 28 -0.20 0.10 3.60
C GLN A 28 0.83 1.20 3.30
N LEU A 29 1.98 0.81 2.73
CA LEU A 29 3.01 1.75 2.30
C LEU A 29 2.52 2.64 1.14
N PHE A 30 1.80 2.07 0.17
CA PHE A 30 1.15 2.83 -0.90
C PHE A 30 0.21 3.89 -0.32
N GLU A 31 -0.63 3.52 0.66
CA GLU A 31 -1.55 4.47 1.26
C GLU A 31 -0.86 5.62 1.99
N ILE A 32 0.21 5.35 2.74
CA ILE A 32 0.92 6.38 3.51
C ILE A 32 1.62 7.36 2.58
N THR A 33 2.21 6.87 1.49
CA THR A 33 3.03 7.67 0.58
C THR A 33 2.20 8.49 -0.41
N HIS A 34 0.98 8.06 -0.71
CA HIS A 34 0.08 8.75 -1.65
C HIS A 34 -1.04 9.55 -0.95
N ARG A 35 -0.96 9.72 0.38
CA ARG A 35 -1.82 10.63 1.15
C ARG A 35 -1.09 11.91 1.50
N LYS A 36 -1.85 13.01 1.50
CA LYS A 36 -1.43 14.28 2.08
C LYS A 36 -1.45 14.18 3.61
N LYS A 37 -0.89 15.20 4.27
CA LYS A 37 -0.85 15.28 5.74
C LYS A 37 -2.23 15.31 6.40
N ASP A 38 -3.25 15.76 5.69
CA ASP A 38 -4.65 15.76 6.13
C ASP A 38 -5.35 14.39 5.95
N GLY A 39 -4.64 13.39 5.40
CA GLY A 39 -5.15 12.05 5.16
C GLY A 39 -5.91 11.88 3.84
N SER A 40 -6.09 12.94 3.06
CA SER A 40 -6.71 12.89 1.73
C SER A 40 -5.75 12.35 0.67
N PRO A 41 -6.23 11.69 -0.40
CA PRO A 41 -5.39 11.26 -1.50
C PRO A 41 -4.78 12.47 -2.22
N MET A 42 -3.56 12.31 -2.75
CA MET A 42 -2.88 13.39 -3.48
C MET A 42 -3.65 13.84 -4.72
N THR A 43 -4.28 12.90 -5.43
CA THR A 43 -5.14 13.14 -6.60
C THR A 43 -6.42 12.31 -6.51
N SER A 44 -7.44 12.68 -7.30
CA SER A 44 -8.68 11.89 -7.39
C SER A 44 -8.44 10.49 -7.96
N GLU A 45 -7.49 10.33 -8.89
CA GLU A 45 -7.09 9.03 -9.44
C GLU A 45 -6.51 8.12 -8.36
N VAL A 46 -5.60 8.65 -7.53
CA VAL A 46 -5.07 7.92 -6.37
C VAL A 46 -6.20 7.51 -5.44
N GLY A 47 -7.16 8.40 -5.17
CA GLY A 47 -8.34 8.06 -4.36
C GLY A 47 -9.11 6.85 -4.89
N GLN A 48 -9.37 6.82 -6.19
CA GLN A 48 -10.05 5.68 -6.85
C GLN A 48 -9.23 4.40 -6.82
N ILE A 49 -7.90 4.50 -6.99
CA ILE A 49 -7.00 3.35 -6.86
C ILE A 49 -7.04 2.80 -5.44
N MET A 50 -7.00 3.65 -4.42
CA MET A 50 -7.06 3.23 -3.01
C MET A 50 -8.37 2.52 -2.67
N GLU A 51 -9.51 2.97 -3.21
CA GLU A 51 -10.77 2.24 -3.05
C GLU A 51 -10.71 0.85 -3.68
N LYS A 52 -10.22 0.73 -4.92
CA LYS A 52 -10.06 -0.57 -5.59
C LYS A 52 -9.12 -1.51 -4.84
N LEU A 53 -8.01 -0.99 -4.31
CA LEU A 53 -7.07 -1.77 -3.49
C LEU A 53 -7.76 -2.27 -2.21
N LYS A 54 -8.60 -1.45 -1.58
CA LYS A 54 -9.34 -1.83 -0.36
C LYS A 54 -10.42 -2.87 -0.63
N GLU A 55 -11.17 -2.73 -1.73
CA GLU A 55 -12.15 -3.73 -2.17
C GLU A 55 -11.48 -5.08 -2.44
N LYS A 56 -10.38 -5.08 -3.19
CA LYS A 56 -9.62 -6.30 -3.50
C LYS A 56 -9.01 -6.92 -2.25
N LYS A 57 -8.50 -6.12 -1.32
CA LYS A 57 -7.99 -6.61 -0.03
C LYS A 57 -9.07 -7.33 0.76
N ALA A 58 -10.28 -6.77 0.83
CA ALA A 58 -11.40 -7.41 1.51
C ALA A 58 -11.78 -8.75 0.83
N GLU A 59 -11.80 -8.80 -0.49
CA GLU A 59 -12.03 -10.05 -1.25
C GLU A 59 -10.99 -11.12 -0.87
N TYR A 60 -9.70 -10.79 -0.93
CA TYR A 60 -8.65 -11.76 -0.58
C TYR A 60 -8.61 -12.13 0.91
N GLU A 61 -8.95 -11.21 1.82
CA GLU A 61 -9.08 -11.54 3.26
C GLU A 61 -10.20 -12.55 3.52
N THR A 62 -11.33 -12.44 2.80
CA THR A 62 -12.42 -13.44 2.91
C THR A 62 -11.98 -14.81 2.40
N ILE A 63 -11.21 -14.84 1.30
CA ILE A 63 -10.66 -16.08 0.74
C ILE A 63 -9.63 -16.67 1.70
N ALA A 64 -8.69 -15.87 2.21
CA ALA A 64 -7.66 -16.31 3.15
C ALA A 64 -8.26 -16.80 4.48
N SER A 65 -9.40 -16.25 4.90
CA SER A 65 -10.14 -16.76 6.06
C SER A 65 -10.73 -18.16 5.83
N THR A 66 -10.94 -18.55 4.56
CA THR A 66 -11.45 -19.87 4.17
C THR A 66 -10.31 -20.82 3.81
N ASP A 67 -9.26 -20.30 3.20
CA ASP A 67 -8.07 -21.03 2.75
C ASP A 67 -6.82 -20.45 3.44
N SER A 68 -6.43 -21.08 4.55
CA SER A 68 -5.27 -20.67 5.37
C SER A 68 -3.93 -20.90 4.69
N SER A 69 -3.90 -21.52 3.50
CA SER A 69 -2.67 -21.69 2.72
C SER A 69 -2.22 -20.40 2.02
N ILE A 70 -3.07 -19.38 1.96
CA ILE A 70 -2.78 -18.11 1.30
C ILE A 70 -1.95 -17.20 2.22
N ASN A 71 -0.72 -16.90 1.82
CA ASN A 71 0.17 -15.99 2.55
C ASN A 71 -0.22 -14.50 2.34
N LEU A 72 -0.48 -13.78 3.44
CA LEU A 72 -0.81 -12.34 3.47
C LEU A 72 0.20 -11.43 2.73
N GLU A 73 1.50 -11.70 2.84
CA GLU A 73 2.54 -10.90 2.15
C GLU A 73 2.49 -11.13 0.62
N ASN A 74 1.99 -12.30 0.18
CA ASN A 74 1.77 -12.63 -1.22
C ASN A 74 0.45 -12.03 -1.76
N ILE A 75 -0.54 -11.84 -0.89
CA ILE A 75 -1.83 -11.20 -1.22
C ILE A 75 -1.61 -9.73 -1.58
N ASP A 76 -0.89 -8.98 -0.75
CA ASP A 76 -0.65 -7.55 -0.98
C ASP A 76 0.03 -7.29 -2.33
N ASN A 77 1.09 -8.05 -2.64
CA ASN A 77 1.82 -7.96 -3.91
C ASN A 77 0.92 -8.31 -5.10
N ARG A 78 0.09 -9.34 -4.96
CA ARG A 78 -0.85 -9.75 -5.99
C ARG A 78 -1.92 -8.67 -6.25
N ILE A 79 -2.50 -8.10 -5.19
CA ILE A 79 -3.49 -7.02 -5.31
C ILE A 79 -2.89 -5.79 -5.99
N ILE A 80 -1.68 -5.37 -5.60
CA ILE A 80 -0.95 -4.28 -6.24
C ILE A 80 -0.82 -4.53 -7.75
N THR A 81 -0.41 -5.73 -8.14
CA THR A 81 -0.19 -6.12 -9.53
C THR A 81 -1.50 -6.18 -10.32
N GLU A 82 -2.59 -6.65 -9.71
CA GLU A 82 -3.91 -6.72 -10.34
C GLU A 82 -4.56 -5.34 -10.52
N VAL A 83 -4.41 -4.43 -9.55
CA VAL A 83 -5.04 -3.09 -9.59
C VAL A 83 -4.20 -2.08 -10.37
N LEU A 84 -2.88 -2.06 -10.17
CA LEU A 84 -1.98 -1.14 -10.87
C LEU A 84 -1.50 -1.67 -12.22
N GLY A 85 -1.68 -2.97 -12.47
CA GLY A 85 -1.17 -3.69 -13.63
C GLY A 85 0.25 -4.22 -13.41
N PRO A 86 0.65 -5.29 -14.14
CA PRO A 86 1.97 -5.91 -14.00
C PRO A 86 3.13 -5.02 -14.47
N GLU A 87 2.86 -3.93 -15.18
CA GLU A 87 3.92 -3.13 -15.78
C GLU A 87 3.46 -1.69 -16.08
N ARG A 88 3.83 -0.76 -15.18
CA ARG A 88 3.97 0.67 -15.50
C ARG A 88 5.41 1.16 -15.24
N TYR A 89 6.36 0.23 -15.13
CA TYR A 89 7.81 0.50 -15.13
C TYR A 89 8.39 0.56 -16.56
N GLY A 90 7.55 0.65 -17.59
CA GLY A 90 7.96 0.87 -18.98
C GLY A 90 8.11 2.35 -19.36
N ARG A 91 8.68 3.19 -18.50
CA ARG A 91 9.12 4.53 -18.91
C ARG A 91 10.58 4.70 -18.49
N LEU A 92 11.46 4.26 -19.40
CA LEU A 92 12.85 4.70 -19.52
C LEU A 92 12.92 6.23 -19.62
#